data_AF-A0A392NG37-F1
#
_entry.id   AF-A0A392NG37-F1
#
_cell.length_a   1.000
_cell.length_b   1.000
_cell.length_c   1.000
_cell.angle_alpha   90.00
_cell.angle_beta   90.00
_cell.angle_gamma   90.00
#
_symmetry.space_group_name_H-M   'P 1'
#
loop_
_entity.id
_entity.type
_entity.pdbx_description
1 polymer ?
#
loop_
_entity_poly.entity_id
_entity_poly.type
_entity_poly.pdbx_seq_one_letter_code
_entity_poly.pdbx_strand_id
1 'polypeptide(L)'
;MQDHLELSESEYKKIVKINFMAPWFLLKAVGQRMRNFNTGGSIVFMTSIMGSERGLYPGAAAYASALAGIQQLVRGSSHGHENSISALFVVGGIVVI
;
A
#
# COMPACT_ATOMS: atom_id res chain seq x y z
N MET A 1 0.38 23.45 -3.22
CA MET A 1 -0.32 22.20 -3.58
C MET A 1 -0.12 22.05 -5.08
N GLN A 2 0.67 21.06 -5.53
CA GLN A 2 1.15 20.97 -6.91
C GLN A 2 0.05 20.44 -7.82
N ASP A 3 -0.21 21.07 -8.97
CA ASP A 3 -1.17 20.52 -9.93
C ASP A 3 -0.67 19.16 -10.46
N HIS A 4 -1.54 18.16 -10.50
CA HIS A 4 -1.25 16.85 -11.06
C HIS A 4 -0.82 16.90 -12.53
N LEU A 5 -1.24 17.93 -13.28
CA LEU A 5 -0.79 18.18 -14.65
C LEU A 5 0.64 18.72 -14.74
N GLU A 6 1.14 19.33 -13.65
CA GLU A 6 2.47 19.91 -13.54
C GLU A 6 3.45 19.00 -12.77
N LEU A 7 3.02 17.80 -12.39
CA LEU A 7 3.87 16.85 -11.70
C LEU A 7 4.92 16.28 -12.67
N SER A 8 6.18 16.54 -12.38
CA SER A 8 7.26 16.02 -13.22
C SER A 8 7.34 14.49 -13.16
N GLU A 9 7.79 13.88 -14.26
CA GLU A 9 7.92 12.41 -14.33
C GLU A 9 8.89 11.86 -13.26
N SER A 10 9.96 12.61 -12.93
CA SER A 10 10.94 12.21 -11.92
C SER A 10 10.33 12.20 -10.51
N GLU A 11 9.51 13.20 -10.18
CA GLU A 11 8.76 13.28 -8.93
C GLU A 11 7.69 12.18 -8.85
N TYR A 12 6.94 11.97 -9.93
CA TYR A 12 5.98 10.88 -10.02
C TYR A 12 6.66 9.52 -9.79
N LYS A 13 7.76 9.23 -10.49
CA LYS A 13 8.54 8.00 -10.30
C LYS A 13 9.03 7.85 -8.87
N LYS A 14 9.49 8.94 -8.24
CA LYS A 14 9.91 8.93 -6.83
C LYS A 14 8.74 8.56 -5.91
N ILE A 15 7.58 9.19 -6.09
CA ILE A 15 6.37 8.93 -5.30
C ILE A 15 5.95 7.46 -5.43
N VAL A 16 5.83 6.94 -6.65
CA VAL A 16 5.42 5.55 -6.89
C VAL A 16 6.45 4.54 -6.38
N LYS A 17 7.74 4.83 -6.58
CA LYS A 17 8.83 3.95 -6.12
C LYS A 17 8.79 3.77 -4.60
N ILE A 18 8.61 4.86 -3.86
CA ILE A 18 8.61 4.84 -2.40
C ILE A 18 7.30 4.25 -1.84
N ASN A 19 6.15 4.72 -2.34
CA ASN A 19 4.86 4.45 -1.70
C ASN A 19 4.13 3.21 -2.23
N PHE A 20 4.53 2.69 -3.38
CA PHE A 20 3.91 1.49 -3.96
C PHE A 20 4.93 0.38 -4.20
N MET A 21 6.00 0.65 -4.98
CA MET A 21 6.94 -0.40 -5.38
C MET A 21 7.69 -1.01 -4.18
N ALA A 22 8.22 -0.18 -3.28
CA ALA A 22 8.96 -0.69 -2.12
C ALA A 22 8.09 -1.58 -1.20
N PRO A 23 6.87 -1.17 -0.78
CA PRO A 23 5.98 -2.04 -0.03
C PRO A 23 5.62 -3.35 -0.77
N TRP A 24 5.41 -3.29 -2.09
CA TRP A 24 5.14 -4.48 -2.91
C TRP A 24 6.32 -5.46 -2.96
N PHE A 25 7.55 -4.96 -3.10
CA PHE A 25 8.74 -5.82 -3.04
C PHE A 25 8.92 -6.44 -1.65
N LEU A 26 8.66 -5.70 -0.57
CA LEU A 26 8.70 -6.22 0.79
C LEU A 26 7.65 -7.32 1.00
N LEU A 27 6.42 -7.11 0.51
CA LEU A 27 5.38 -8.15 0.52
C LEU A 27 5.86 -9.42 -0.15
N LYS A 28 6.42 -9.32 -1.36
CA LYS A 28 6.95 -10.48 -2.08
C LYS A 28 8.04 -11.19 -1.30
N ALA A 29 9.04 -10.46 -0.81
CA ALA A 29 10.19 -11.04 -0.13
C ALA A 29 9.78 -11.74 1.18
N VAL A 30 9.03 -11.03 2.04
CA VAL A 30 8.59 -11.54 3.34
C VAL A 30 7.51 -12.61 3.17
N GLY A 31 6.51 -12.37 2.33
CA GLY A 31 5.44 -13.34 2.06
C GLY A 31 5.96 -14.64 1.46
N GLN A 32 6.93 -14.59 0.54
CA GLN A 32 7.58 -15.80 0.03
C GLN A 32 8.37 -16.53 1.13
N ARG A 33 9.06 -15.80 2.02
CA ARG A 33 9.77 -16.38 3.17
C ARG A 33 8.80 -17.05 4.15
N MET A 34 7.68 -16.41 4.48
CA MET A 34 6.64 -16.95 5.36
C MET A 34 6.04 -18.23 4.76
N ARG A 35 5.74 -18.22 3.46
CA ARG A 35 5.23 -19.38 2.72
C ARG A 35 6.23 -20.53 2.69
N ASN A 36 7.47 -20.27 2.30
CA ASN A 36 8.49 -21.30 2.11
C ASN A 36 8.87 -22.03 3.41
N PHE A 37 8.74 -21.36 4.55
CA PHE A 37 9.13 -21.92 5.85
C PHE A 37 7.94 -22.27 6.73
N ASN A 38 6.72 -22.13 6.21
CA ASN A 38 5.46 -22.40 6.90
C ASN A 38 5.37 -21.74 8.30
N THR A 39 5.98 -20.56 8.46
CA THR A 39 6.11 -19.89 9.77
C THR A 39 4.89 -19.03 10.12
N GLY A 40 3.95 -18.84 9.17
CA GLY A 40 2.87 -17.86 9.31
C GLY A 40 3.40 -16.44 9.60
N GLY A 41 2.51 -15.55 10.06
CA GLY A 41 2.84 -14.22 10.58
C GLY A 41 1.84 -13.15 10.11
N SER A 42 2.26 -11.89 10.08
CA SER A 42 1.43 -10.77 9.59
C SER A 42 2.33 -9.69 8.95
N ILE A 43 1.84 -9.03 7.91
CA ILE A 43 2.54 -7.93 7.24
C ILE A 43 1.63 -6.70 7.29
N VAL A 44 1.93 -5.72 8.13
CA VAL A 44 1.08 -4.53 8.30
C VAL A 44 1.51 -3.41 7.35
N PHE A 45 0.58 -2.86 6.55
CA PHE A 45 0.84 -1.70 5.68
C PHE A 45 0.28 -0.43 6.28
N MET A 46 1.14 0.56 6.49
CA MET A 46 0.69 1.91 6.84
C MET A 46 0.33 2.67 5.57
N THR A 47 -0.89 3.21 5.52
CA THR A 47 -1.37 4.02 4.39
C THR A 47 -2.09 5.27 4.93
N SER A 48 -2.83 5.98 4.09
CA SER A 48 -3.57 7.20 4.47
C SER A 48 -4.99 7.17 3.92
N ILE A 49 -5.90 7.94 4.55
CA ILE A 49 -7.27 8.16 4.06
C ILE A 49 -7.29 8.66 2.61
N MET A 50 -6.22 9.33 2.18
CA MET A 50 -6.07 9.85 0.83
C MET A 50 -6.05 8.75 -0.24
N GLY A 51 -5.60 7.53 0.12
CA GLY A 51 -5.66 6.39 -0.79
C GLY A 51 -7.03 5.70 -0.82
N SER A 52 -7.94 6.09 0.07
CA SER A 52 -9.32 5.58 0.11
C SER A 52 -10.24 6.50 -0.69
N GLU A 53 -11.41 6.00 -1.08
CA GLU A 53 -12.43 6.76 -1.81
C GLU A 53 -13.06 7.90 -0.98
N ARG A 54 -12.58 8.17 0.24
CA ARG A 54 -13.21 9.05 1.24
C ARG A 54 -12.69 10.50 1.27
N GLY A 55 -12.10 10.98 0.19
CA GLY A 55 -11.78 12.40 0.03
C GLY A 55 -10.74 12.63 -1.06
N LEU A 56 -11.04 13.55 -1.97
CA LEU A 56 -10.08 14.00 -2.99
C LEU A 56 -9.29 15.18 -2.43
N TYR A 57 -7.99 14.97 -2.25
CA TYR A 57 -7.07 16.01 -1.80
C TYR A 57 -6.35 16.58 -3.02
N PRO A 58 -6.57 17.86 -3.37
CA PRO A 58 -5.91 18.41 -4.54
C PRO A 58 -4.38 18.36 -4.37
N GLY A 59 -3.68 18.17 -5.48
CA GLY A 59 -2.23 17.98 -5.53
C GLY A 59 -1.65 16.74 -4.86
N ALA A 60 -2.49 15.79 -4.45
CA ALA A 60 -2.04 14.52 -3.92
C ALA A 60 -2.33 13.33 -4.84
N ALA A 61 -2.79 13.56 -6.07
CA ALA A 61 -3.28 12.50 -6.97
C ALA A 61 -2.29 11.33 -7.10
N ALA A 62 -1.03 11.59 -7.43
CA ALA A 62 -0.02 10.52 -7.56
C ALA A 62 0.23 9.75 -6.26
N TYR A 63 0.27 10.44 -5.13
CA TYR A 63 0.47 9.84 -3.81
C TYR A 63 -0.75 9.02 -3.38
N ALA A 64 -1.94 9.59 -3.51
CA ALA A 64 -3.23 8.95 -3.28
C ALA A 64 -3.39 7.68 -4.13
N SER A 65 -3.09 7.75 -5.44
CA SER A 65 -3.14 6.59 -6.34
C SER A 65 -2.16 5.49 -5.92
N ALA A 66 -0.93 5.84 -5.51
CA ALA A 66 0.02 4.85 -5.01
C ALA A 66 -0.50 4.14 -3.75
N LEU A 67 -1.10 4.88 -2.81
CA LEU A 67 -1.70 4.32 -1.60
C LEU A 67 -2.96 3.50 -1.87
N ALA A 68 -3.79 3.89 -2.84
CA ALA A 68 -4.91 3.08 -3.30
C ALA A 68 -4.44 1.72 -3.84
N GLY A 69 -3.31 1.70 -4.56
CA GLY A 69 -2.64 0.47 -4.99
C GLY A 69 -2.28 -0.45 -3.82
N ILE A 70 -1.78 0.11 -2.71
CA ILE A 70 -1.49 -0.68 -1.49
C ILE A 70 -2.77 -1.26 -0.89
N GLN A 71 -3.86 -0.49 -0.81
CA GLN A 71 -5.13 -1.01 -0.30
C GLN A 71 -5.65 -2.20 -1.14
N GLN A 72 -5.52 -2.12 -2.46
CA GLN A 72 -5.88 -3.25 -3.33
C GLN A 72 -4.93 -4.43 -3.16
N LEU A 73 -3.62 -4.18 -2.97
CA LEU A 73 -2.63 -5.22 -2.73
C LEU A 73 -2.92 -6.00 -1.44
N VAL A 74 -3.27 -5.29 -0.37
CA VAL A 74 -3.73 -5.85 0.91
C VAL A 74 -4.92 -6.78 0.68
N ARG A 75 -5.99 -6.26 0.03
CA ARG A 75 -7.21 -7.03 -0.24
C ARG A 75 -6.94 -8.29 -1.05
N GLY A 76 -6.12 -8.19 -2.10
CA GLY A 76 -5.77 -9.35 -2.94
C GLY A 76 -4.93 -10.39 -2.22
N SER A 77 -4.09 -9.97 -1.26
CA SER A 77 -3.21 -10.88 -0.51
C SER A 77 -3.94 -11.64 0.59
N SER A 78 -4.96 -11.03 1.20
CA SER A 78 -5.74 -11.65 2.29
C SER A 78 -6.63 -12.81 1.81
N HIS A 79 -7.03 -12.85 0.54
CA HIS A 79 -7.94 -13.88 0.00
C HIS A 79 -7.24 -15.20 -0.42
N GLY A 80 -5.91 -15.30 -0.29
CA GLY A 80 -5.14 -16.38 -0.91
C GLY A 80 -4.41 -17.35 0.03
N HIS A 81 -4.42 -17.15 1.35
CA HIS A 81 -3.60 -17.99 2.25
C HIS A 81 -4.24 -18.24 3.62
N GLU A 82 -4.47 -19.52 3.92
CA GLU A 82 -4.90 -20.04 5.22
C GLU A 82 -3.83 -19.83 6.33
N ASN A 83 -2.59 -19.50 5.93
CA ASN A 83 -1.48 -19.17 6.85
C ASN A 83 -1.14 -17.68 6.78
N SER A 84 -2.04 -16.89 7.37
CA SER A 84 -1.85 -15.53 7.91
C SER A 84 -0.90 -14.64 7.12
N ILE A 85 -1.42 -13.96 6.08
CA ILE A 85 -0.87 -12.67 5.66
C ILE A 85 -1.98 -11.65 5.90
N SER A 86 -2.15 -11.28 7.17
CA SER A 86 -3.08 -10.22 7.53
C SER A 86 -2.42 -8.89 7.19
N ALA A 87 -2.86 -8.30 6.08
CA ALA A 87 -2.44 -6.98 5.69
C ALA A 87 -3.34 -5.93 6.33
N LEU A 88 -2.86 -5.35 7.43
CA LEU A 88 -3.64 -4.41 8.23
C LEU A 88 -3.52 -2.98 7.71
N PHE A 89 -4.66 -2.28 7.68
CA PHE A 89 -4.83 -0.91 7.21
C PHE A 89 -5.06 0.03 8.39
N VAL A 90 -4.20 1.05 8.56
CA VAL A 90 -4.38 2.09 9.58
C VAL A 90 -4.69 3.41 8.89
N VAL A 91 -5.88 3.96 9.15
CA VAL A 91 -6.27 5.31 8.74
C VAL A 91 -6.28 6.19 9.97
N GLY A 92 -5.35 7.13 10.07
CA GLY A 92 -5.46 8.24 11.04
C GLY A 92 -5.79 7.81 12.47
N GLY A 93 -5.24 6.68 12.94
CA GLY A 93 -5.47 6.15 14.29
C GLY A 93 -6.57 5.08 14.41
N ILE A 94 -7.34 4.80 13.37
CA ILE A 94 -8.32 3.71 13.37
C ILE A 94 -7.76 2.52 12.61
N VAL A 95 -7.63 1.42 13.34
CA VAL A 95 -7.26 0.09 12.86
C VAL A 95 -8.52 -0.55 12.27
N VAL A 96 -8.53 -0.82 10.97
CA VAL A 96 -9.62 -1.60 10.34
C VAL A 96 -9.04 -2.96 9.97
N ILE A 97 -9.56 -4.01 10.63
CA ILE A 97 -9.19 -5.42 10.43
C ILE A 97 -9.82 -5.93 9.14
#